data_AF-A0A9E4SAA8-F1
#
_entry.id   AF-A0A9E4SAA8-F1
#
_cell.length_a   1.000
_cell.length_b   1.000
_cell.length_c   1.000
_cell.angle_alpha   90.00
_cell.angle_beta   90.00
_cell.angle_gamma   90.00
#
_symmetry.space_group_name_H-M   'P 1'
#
loop_
_entity.id
_entity.type
_entity.pdbx_description
1 polymer ?
#
loop_
_entity_poly.entity_id
_entity_poly.type
_entity_poly.pdbx_seq_one_letter_code
_entity_poly.pdbx_strand_id
1 'polypeptide(L)' 'MPKNPTSDTSAHRRVVGIDVGGTFTDIAVLEDGKLTVHKLPSTPADP' A
#
# COMPACT_ATOMS: atom_id res chain seq x y z
N MET A 1 7.37 -38.77 -11.21
CA MET A 1 7.28 -37.69 -10.19
C MET A 1 7.24 -36.35 -10.90
N PRO A 2 6.17 -35.56 -10.81
CA PRO A 2 6.21 -34.22 -11.36
C PRO A 2 7.07 -33.34 -10.44
N LYS A 3 8.07 -32.67 -11.02
CA LYS A 3 8.83 -31.62 -10.32
C LYS A 3 7.91 -30.43 -10.15
N ASN A 4 7.49 -30.16 -8.92
CA ASN A 4 6.73 -28.96 -8.60
C ASN A 4 7.65 -27.76 -8.92
N PRO A 5 7.25 -26.80 -9.77
CA PRO A 5 8.01 -25.56 -9.88
C PRO A 5 7.92 -24.89 -8.51
N THR A 6 9.06 -24.80 -7.83
CA THR A 6 9.23 -23.93 -6.68
C THR A 6 8.78 -22.54 -7.12
N SER A 7 7.60 -22.12 -6.70
CA SER A 7 7.11 -20.77 -6.92
C SER A 7 8.10 -19.85 -6.23
N ASP A 8 8.91 -19.17 -7.03
CA ASP A 8 9.65 -18.00 -6.57
C ASP A 8 8.61 -16.97 -6.16
N THR A 9 8.30 -16.92 -4.87
CA THR A 9 7.42 -15.91 -4.29
C THR A 9 8.27 -14.87 -3.59
N SER A 10 9.30 -14.36 -4.27
CA SER A 10 9.88 -13.04 -4.00
C SER A 10 8.93 -11.90 -4.45
N ALA A 11 7.61 -12.12 -4.39
CA ALA A 11 6.66 -11.07 -4.66
C ALA A 11 6.79 -10.05 -3.54
N HIS A 12 7.46 -8.92 -3.81
CA HIS A 12 7.53 -7.76 -2.94
C HIS A 12 6.10 -7.33 -2.63
N ARG A 13 5.59 -7.76 -1.47
CA ARG A 13 4.22 -7.53 -1.09
C ARG A 13 4.10 -6.09 -0.63
N ARG A 14 3.65 -5.24 -1.55
CA ARG A 14 3.28 -3.85 -1.26
C ARG A 14 1.81 -3.79 -0.85
N VAL A 15 1.53 -3.15 0.28
CA VAL A 15 0.17 -2.88 0.77
C VAL A 15 0.02 -1.38 0.91
N VAL A 16 -1.09 -0.83 0.39
CA VAL A 16 -1.42 0.58 0.51
C VAL A 16 -2.78 0.71 1.17
N GLY A 17 -2.86 1.45 2.27
CA GLY A 17 -4.09 1.86 2.92
C GLY A 17 -4.32 3.35 2.70
N ILE A 18 -5.56 3.73 2.38
CA ILE A 18 -5.99 5.12 2.18
C ILE A 18 -7.17 5.38 3.10
N ASP A 19 -7.11 6.49 3.85
CA ASP A 19 -8.24 7.03 4.61
C ASP A 19 -8.49 8.48 4.17
N VAL A 20 -9.68 8.76 3.66
CA VAL A 20 -10.06 10.07 3.12
C VAL A 20 -10.98 10.76 4.11
N GLY A 21 -10.48 11.82 4.74
CA GLY A 21 -11.27 12.73 5.57
C GLY A 21 -11.63 14.04 4.85
N GLY A 22 -12.32 14.94 5.55
CA GLY A 22 -12.74 16.23 4.99
C GLY A 22 -11.60 17.25 4.81
N THR A 23 -10.57 17.21 5.66
CA THR A 23 -9.43 18.15 5.61
C THR A 23 -8.15 17.49 5.10
N PHE A 24 -7.96 16.21 5.41
CA PHE A 24 -6.75 15.47 5.06
C PHE A 24 -7.06 14.05 4.57
N THR A 25 -6.19 13.56 3.71
CA THR A 25 -6.10 12.17 3.27
C THR A 25 -4.83 11.55 3.87
N ASP A 26 -5.00 10.43 4.55
CA ASP A 26 -3.92 9.65 5.14
C ASP A 26 -3.56 8.47 4.22
N ILE A 27 -2.27 8.29 3.94
CA ILE A 27 -1.73 7.22 3.09
C ILE A 27 -0.72 6.43 3.90
N ALA A 28 -0.95 5.13 4.04
CA ALA A 28 -0.02 4.20 4.67
C ALA A 28 0.49 3.20 3.62
N VAL A 29 1.81 3.15 3.42
CA VAL A 29 2.48 2.23 2.50
C VAL A 29 3.33 1.26 3.30
N LEU A 30 3.00 -0.03 3.25
CA LEU A 30 3.85 -1.11 3.74
C LEU A 30 4.51 -1.77 2.54
N GLU A 31 5.83 -1.66 2.46
CA GLU A 31 6.65 -2.26 1.42
C GLU A 31 7.91 -2.84 2.04
N ASP A 32 8.21 -4.11 1.72
CA ASP A 32 9.42 -4.79 2.21
C ASP A 32 9.60 -4.71 3.74
N GLY A 33 8.48 -4.76 4.47
CA GLY A 33 8.46 -4.64 5.94
C GLY A 33 8.65 -3.21 6.47
N LYS A 34 8.84 -2.22 5.60
CA LYS A 34 8.94 -0.80 5.95
C LYS A 34 7.59 -0.11 5.80
N LEU A 35 7.14 0.57 6.87
CA LEU A 35 5.96 1.42 6.86
C LEU A 35 6.37 2.88 6.60
N THR A 36 5.73 3.51 5.62
CA THR A 36 5.82 4.96 5.35
C THR A 36 4.42 5.56 5.39
N VAL A 37 4.29 6.74 5.99
CA VAL A 37 3.00 7.43 6.16
C VAL A 37 3.06 8.83 5.58
N HIS A 38 2.03 9.22 4.83
CA HIS A 38 1.84 10.57 4.30
C HIS A 38 0.48 11.11 4.74
N LYS A 39 0.45 12.39 5.14
CA LYS A 39 -0.77 13.15 5.40
C LYS A 39 -0.81 14.30 4.41
N LEU A 40 -1.80 14.28 3.52
CA LEU A 40 -1.95 15.28 2.46
C LEU A 40 -3.25 16.04 2.69
N PRO A 41 -3.32 17.35 2.42
CA PRO A 41 -4.61 18.06 2.40
C PRO A 41 -5.56 17.35 1.44
N SER A 42 -6.79 17.09 1.88
CA SER A 42 -7.85 16.61 0.98
C SER A 42 -8.15 17.69 -0.05
N THR A 43 -8.61 17.30 -1.24
CA THR A 43 -9.18 18.20 -2.24
C THR A 43 -10.70 18.01 -2.21
N PRO A 44 -11.45 18.72 -1.33
CA PRO A 44 -12.85 18.38 -1.05
C PRO A 44 -13.78 18.65 -2.25
N ALA A 45 -13.30 19.41 -3.23
CA ALA A 45 -14.02 19.74 -4.45
C ALA A 45 -13.88 18.66 -5.56
N ASP A 46 -13.01 17.65 -5.39
CA ASP A 46 -12.74 16.60 -6.38
C ASP A 46 -12.28 15.30 -5.66
N PRO A 47 -13.21 14.50 -5.11
CA PRO A 47 -12.92 13.32 -4.29
C PRO A 47 -12.59 12.05 -5.08
#